data_AF-A0A2I1GE53-F1
#
_entry.id   AF-A0A2I1GE53-F1
#
_cell.length_a   1.000
_cell.length_b   1.000
_cell.length_c   1.000
_cell.angle_alpha   90.00
_cell.angle_beta   90.00
_cell.angle_gamma   90.00
#
_symmetry.space_group_name_H-M   'P 1'
#
loop_
_entity.id
_entity.type
_entity.pdbx_description
1 polymer ?
#
loop_
_entity_poly.entity_id
_entity_poly.type
_entity_poly.pdbx_seq_one_letter_code
_entity_poly.pdbx_strand_id
1 'polypeptide(L)'
;MARIYTALCAKISTYTNFRSLLLKDYRQYDHQDFKILSEIGSGGSAAVYAAYWKNTTSKFAIKKITKLSAGKEIINEINLMKRVDFHPNIIKFVGIINECWRHEPDERPDASQVILELNNIDNSNSEESENEETKIAEELKNEENEDDFADCHLSNY
;
A
#
# COMPACT_ATOMS: atom_id res chain seq x y z
N MET A 1 21.16 -24.20 5.83
CA MET A 1 20.83 -23.67 4.49
C MET A 1 19.99 -22.41 4.65
N ALA A 2 20.48 -21.27 4.15
CA ALA A 2 19.67 -20.05 4.11
C ALA A 2 18.65 -20.18 2.96
N ARG A 3 17.35 -20.16 3.28
CA ARG A 3 16.29 -20.13 2.27
C ARG A 3 16.11 -18.67 1.85
N ILE A 4 16.40 -18.35 0.60
CA ILE A 4 16.18 -17.00 0.06
C ILE A 4 14.73 -16.96 -0.43
N TYR A 5 13.92 -16.12 0.21
CA TYR A 5 12.54 -15.85 -0.20
C TYR A 5 12.51 -14.56 -0.99
N THR A 6 11.73 -14.51 -2.07
CA THR A 6 11.56 -13.30 -2.89
C THR A 6 10.15 -12.75 -2.75
N ALA A 7 10.05 -11.47 -2.40
CA ALA A 7 8.83 -10.68 -2.52
C ALA A 7 8.99 -9.69 -3.68
N LEU A 8 7.91 -9.43 -4.42
CA LEU A 8 7.92 -8.43 -5.48
C LEU A 8 7.40 -7.11 -4.92
N CYS A 9 8.17 -6.03 -5.05
CA CYS A 9 7.66 -4.67 -4.88
C CYS A 9 7.37 -4.15 -6.28
N ALA A 10 6.09 -4.01 -6.61
CA ALA A 10 5.68 -3.34 -7.82
C ALA A 10 4.83 -2.14 -7.40
N LYS A 11 5.00 -0.98 -8.06
CA LYS A 11 3.96 0.05 -8.06
C LYS A 11 2.76 -0.50 -8.84
N ILE A 12 1.92 -1.29 -8.18
CA ILE A 12 0.74 -1.92 -8.79
C ILE A 12 -0.32 -0.84 -9.16
N SER A 13 -0.21 0.39 -8.64
CA SER A 13 -1.19 1.46 -8.90
C SER A 13 -1.30 1.89 -10.37
N THR A 14 -0.29 1.65 -11.22
CA THR A 14 -0.33 2.04 -12.64
C THR A 14 -0.98 1.01 -13.58
N TYR A 15 -1.37 -0.17 -13.08
CA TYR A 15 -1.94 -1.24 -13.91
C TYR A 15 -3.40 -1.53 -13.53
N THR A 16 -4.32 -0.68 -13.98
CA THR A 16 -5.76 -0.81 -13.69
C THR A 16 -6.33 -2.20 -14.03
N ASN A 17 -5.88 -2.82 -15.13
CA ASN A 17 -6.37 -4.14 -15.56
C ASN A 17 -5.75 -5.35 -14.84
N PHE A 18 -4.57 -5.21 -14.23
CA PHE A 18 -3.86 -6.33 -13.59
C PHE A 18 -3.80 -6.22 -12.06
N ARG A 19 -4.05 -5.03 -11.52
CA ARG A 19 -4.14 -4.76 -10.09
C ARG A 19 -5.15 -5.68 -9.41
N SER A 20 -6.32 -5.90 -10.02
CA SER A 20 -7.36 -6.77 -9.46
C SER A 20 -6.93 -8.25 -9.35
N LEU A 21 -6.24 -8.77 -10.37
CA LEU A 21 -5.69 -10.14 -10.38
C LEU A 21 -4.59 -10.31 -9.34
N LEU A 22 -3.63 -9.38 -9.30
CA LEU A 22 -2.50 -9.46 -8.39
C LEU A 22 -2.91 -9.32 -6.91
N LEU A 23 -3.89 -8.45 -6.63
CA LEU A 23 -4.39 -8.23 -5.27
C LEU A 23 -5.24 -9.43 -4.77
N LYS A 24 -5.99 -10.11 -5.64
CA LYS A 24 -6.86 -11.23 -5.21
C LYS A 24 -6.12 -12.56 -5.07
N ASP A 25 -5.14 -12.84 -5.94
CA ASP A 25 -4.53 -14.18 -6.04
C ASP A 25 -3.23 -14.37 -5.23
N TYR A 26 -2.71 -13.30 -4.63
CA TYR A 26 -1.43 -13.31 -3.93
C TYR A 26 -1.50 -12.64 -2.56
N ARG A 27 -0.63 -13.10 -1.65
CA ARG A 27 -0.46 -12.45 -0.36
C ARG A 27 0.08 -11.04 -0.59
N GLN A 28 -0.61 -10.09 0.03
CA GLN A 28 -0.21 -8.70 0.06
C GLN A 28 0.54 -8.43 1.36
N TYR A 29 1.56 -7.62 1.26
CA TYR A 29 2.34 -7.15 2.39
C TYR A 29 2.40 -5.63 2.36
N ASP A 30 2.53 -5.04 3.54
CA ASP A 30 2.82 -3.62 3.69
C ASP A 30 4.35 -3.43 3.61
N HIS A 31 4.83 -2.31 3.07
CA HIS A 31 6.26 -2.03 3.08
C HIS A 31 6.81 -1.93 4.51
N GLN A 32 5.98 -1.59 5.49
CA GLN A 32 6.32 -1.54 6.92
C GLN A 32 6.63 -2.90 7.52
N ASP A 33 6.19 -3.99 6.88
CA ASP A 33 6.52 -5.35 7.29
C ASP A 33 7.99 -5.68 7.04
N PHE A 34 8.69 -4.86 6.25
CA PHE A 34 10.07 -5.09 5.86
C PHE A 34 11.01 -3.98 6.30
N LYS A 35 12.16 -4.37 6.84
CA LYS A 35 13.32 -3.51 6.98
C LYS A 35 14.19 -3.66 5.73
N ILE A 36 14.04 -2.72 4.79
CA ILE A 36 14.85 -2.66 3.56
C ILE A 36 16.32 -2.41 3.93
N LEU A 37 17.23 -3.13 3.28
CA LEU A 37 18.68 -2.98 3.39
C LEU A 37 19.24 -2.40 2.09
N SER A 38 20.50 -2.71 1.76
CA SER A 38 21.11 -2.28 0.52
C SER A 38 20.53 -2.98 -0.70
N GLU A 39 20.60 -2.30 -1.84
CA GLU A 39 20.50 -2.93 -3.14
C GLU A 39 21.60 -4.00 -3.26
N ILE A 40 21.21 -5.19 -3.72
CA ILE A 40 22.11 -6.32 -3.95
C ILE A 40 22.31 -6.60 -5.45
N GLY A 41 21.54 -5.95 -6.31
CA GLY A 41 21.74 -5.98 -7.75
C GLY A 41 20.67 -5.21 -8.50
N SER A 42 21.01 -4.75 -9.69
CA SER A 42 20.10 -4.08 -10.62
C SER A 42 20.34 -4.54 -12.05
N GLY A 43 19.30 -4.41 -12.87
CA GLY A 43 19.32 -4.69 -14.29
C GLY A 43 18.23 -3.90 -15.03
N GLY A 44 18.09 -4.18 -16.33
CA GLY A 44 17.18 -3.41 -17.19
C GLY A 44 15.69 -3.45 -16.82
N SER A 45 15.27 -4.45 -16.03
CA SER A 45 13.85 -4.65 -15.67
C SER A 45 13.56 -4.41 -14.19
N ALA A 46 14.58 -4.52 -13.32
CA ALA A 46 14.37 -4.44 -11.87
C ALA A 46 15.65 -4.10 -11.10
N ALA A 47 15.46 -3.51 -9.92
CA ALA A 47 16.43 -3.47 -8.83
C ALA A 47 16.02 -4.50 -7.77
N VAL A 48 16.99 -5.09 -7.08
CA VAL A 48 16.77 -6.11 -6.05
C VAL A 48 17.42 -5.64 -4.76
N TYR A 49 16.63 -5.59 -3.69
CA TYR A 49 17.06 -5.18 -2.36
C TYR A 49 17.06 -6.37 -1.41
N ALA A 50 18.06 -6.46 -0.54
CA ALA A 50 17.94 -7.34 0.61
C ALA A 50 17.01 -6.70 1.64
N ALA A 51 16.24 -7.50 2.37
CA ALA A 51 15.37 -7.02 3.44
C ALA A 51 15.25 -8.05 4.56
N TYR A 52 14.96 -7.58 5.77
CA TYR A 52 14.46 -8.44 6.84
C TYR A 52 12.96 -8.30 6.96
N TRP A 53 12.26 -9.39 7.22
CA TRP A 53 10.91 -9.32 7.76
C TRP A 53 10.98 -8.80 9.21
N LYS A 54 10.23 -7.75 9.51
CA LYS A 54 10.29 -7.02 10.78
C LYS A 54 10.06 -7.97 11.96
N ASN A 55 10.82 -7.77 13.04
CA ASN A 55 10.77 -8.60 14.25
C ASN A 55 11.18 -10.07 14.05
N THR A 56 11.82 -10.40 12.92
CA THR A 56 12.39 -11.73 12.68
C THR A 56 13.82 -11.63 12.15
N THR A 57 14.52 -12.77 12.13
CA THR A 57 15.84 -12.89 11.48
C THR A 57 15.74 -13.34 10.03
N SER A 58 14.52 -13.48 9.50
CA SER A 58 14.25 -13.97 8.16
C SER A 58 14.65 -12.94 7.11
N LYS A 59 15.52 -13.35 6.18
CA LYS A 59 15.98 -12.53 5.06
C LYS A 59 15.14 -12.78 3.81
N PHE A 60 14.85 -11.69 3.11
CA PHE A 60 14.11 -11.65 1.86
C PHE A 60 14.89 -10.86 0.81
N ALA A 61 14.62 -11.17 -0.46
CA ALA A 61 14.98 -10.34 -1.59
C ALA A 61 13.70 -9.64 -2.09
N ILE A 62 13.74 -8.32 -2.19
CA ILE A 62 12.65 -7.51 -2.70
C ILE A 62 13.02 -7.05 -4.11
N LYS A 63 12.31 -7.55 -5.11
CA LYS A 63 12.49 -7.15 -6.50
C LYS A 63 11.60 -5.94 -6.79
N LYS A 64 12.20 -4.76 -6.90
CA LYS A 64 11.55 -3.52 -7.35
C LYS A 64 11.58 -3.46 -8.87
N ILE A 65 10.42 -3.53 -9.51
CA ILE A 65 10.33 -3.37 -10.96
C ILE A 65 10.60 -1.92 -11.35
N THR A 66 11.62 -1.69 -12.19
CA THR A 66 12.08 -0.35 -12.60
C THR A 66 11.58 0.02 -13.99
N LYS A 67 11.43 -0.96 -14.89
CA LYS A 67 10.95 -0.74 -16.25
C LYS A 67 9.60 -1.43 -16.44
N LEU A 68 8.58 -0.64 -16.73
CA LEU A 68 7.22 -1.10 -17.00
C LEU A 68 7.04 -1.62 -18.43
N SER A 69 7.93 -2.49 -18.92
CA SER A 69 7.70 -3.20 -20.18
C SER A 69 6.65 -4.28 -19.96
N ALA A 70 5.38 -3.92 -20.17
CA ALA A 70 4.19 -4.79 -20.19
C ALA A 70 3.92 -5.65 -18.93
N GLY A 71 2.87 -5.33 -18.17
CA GLY A 71 2.43 -6.11 -16.99
C GLY A 71 2.20 -7.61 -17.23
N LYS A 72 2.07 -8.05 -18.49
CA LYS A 72 2.07 -9.47 -18.88
C LYS A 72 3.38 -10.19 -18.52
N GLU A 73 4.53 -9.53 -18.64
CA GLU A 73 5.84 -10.10 -18.30
C GLU A 73 5.93 -10.40 -16.81
N ILE A 74 5.48 -9.45 -15.98
CA ILE A 74 5.44 -9.57 -14.52
C ILE A 74 4.54 -10.75 -14.12
N ILE A 75 3.34 -10.85 -14.70
CA ILE A 75 2.41 -11.94 -14.41
C ILE A 75 2.99 -13.29 -14.86
N ASN A 76 3.62 -13.34 -16.03
CA ASN A 76 4.25 -14.55 -16.51
C ASN A 76 5.38 -15.01 -15.58
N GLU A 77 6.22 -14.09 -15.10
CA GLU A 77 7.27 -14.40 -14.13
C GLU A 77 6.68 -14.98 -12.83
N ILE A 78 5.67 -14.32 -12.25
CA ILE A 78 5.00 -14.80 -11.02
C ILE A 78 4.39 -16.19 -11.24
N ASN A 79 3.69 -16.40 -12.36
CA ASN A 79 3.07 -17.69 -12.69
C ASN A 79 4.11 -18.80 -12.84
N LEU A 80 5.25 -18.51 -13.47
CA LEU A 80 6.36 -19.46 -13.58
C LEU A 80 6.89 -19.83 -12.20
N MET A 81 7.15 -18.85 -11.33
CA MET A 81 7.61 -19.10 -9.96
C MET A 81 6.63 -19.95 -9.15
N LYS A 82 5.32 -19.76 -9.36
CA LYS A 82 4.26 -20.55 -8.72
C LYS A 82 4.27 -22.00 -9.17
N ARG A 83 4.50 -22.26 -10.46
CA ARG A 83 4.55 -23.63 -11.02
C ARG A 83 5.73 -24.45 -10.53
N VAL A 84 6.79 -23.79 -10.06
CA VAL A 84 8.04 -24.44 -9.62
C VAL A 84 8.27 -24.36 -8.11
N ASP A 85 7.27 -23.88 -7.35
CA ASP A 85 7.41 -23.58 -5.92
C ASP A 85 7.55 -24.82 -5.01
N PHE A 86 7.26 -26.00 -5.56
CA PHE A 86 7.39 -27.29 -4.88
C PHE A 86 8.86 -27.72 -4.71
N HIS A 87 9.77 -27.16 -5.50
CA HIS A 87 11.16 -27.59 -5.48
C HIS A 87 11.98 -26.83 -4.41
N PRO A 88 12.65 -27.53 -3.47
CA PRO A 88 13.32 -26.90 -2.33
C PRO A 88 14.52 -26.04 -2.71
N ASN A 89 15.11 -26.25 -3.89
CA ASN A 89 16.28 -25.50 -4.38
C ASN A 89 15.90 -24.38 -5.37
N ILE A 90 14.61 -24.15 -5.62
CA ILE A 90 14.16 -23.02 -6.44
C ILE A 90 13.68 -21.90 -5.51
N ILE A 91 14.00 -20.66 -5.88
CA ILE A 91 13.61 -19.48 -5.11
C ILE A 91 12.08 -19.38 -5.07
N LYS A 92 11.54 -19.20 -3.87
CA LYS A 92 10.10 -19.12 -3.64
C LYS A 92 9.60 -17.69 -3.70
N PHE A 93 8.59 -17.47 -4.56
CA PHE A 93 7.77 -16.27 -4.54
C PHE A 93 6.81 -16.30 -3.34
N VAL A 94 6.82 -15.26 -2.51
CA VAL A 94 5.98 -15.22 -1.29
C VAL A 94 4.77 -14.29 -1.39
N GLY A 95 4.84 -13.28 -2.24
CA GLY A 95 3.76 -12.30 -2.39
C GLY A 95 4.25 -10.96 -2.91
N ILE A 96 3.38 -9.97 -2.77
CA ILE A 96 3.54 -8.65 -3.37
C ILE A 96 3.46 -7.58 -2.28
N ILE A 97 4.29 -6.55 -2.39
CA ILE A 97 4.25 -5.40 -1.49
C ILE A 97 3.40 -4.32 -2.15
N ASN A 98 2.35 -3.88 -1.47
CA ASN A 98 1.55 -2.75 -1.91
C ASN A 98 2.29 -1.46 -1.60
N GLU A 99 2.45 -0.61 -2.63
CA GLU A 99 2.82 0.79 -2.47
C GLU A 99 4.23 1.03 -1.87
N CYS A 100 5.26 0.92 -2.71
CA CYS A 100 6.66 1.19 -2.34
C CYS A 100 6.96 2.68 -2.00
N TRP A 101 5.96 3.56 -1.91
CA TRP A 101 6.11 5.03 -1.88
C TRP A 101 6.63 5.59 -0.55
N ARG A 102 6.36 4.93 0.59
CA ARG A 102 6.57 5.54 1.90
C ARG A 102 8.04 5.70 2.32
N HIS A 103 8.99 5.15 1.56
CA HIS A 103 10.42 5.22 1.84
C HIS A 103 11.26 5.83 0.73
N GLU A 104 10.64 6.32 -0.34
CA GLU A 104 11.30 7.09 -1.40
C GLU A 104 10.84 8.55 -1.28
N PRO A 105 11.54 9.39 -0.49
CA PRO A 105 11.09 10.76 -0.22
C PRO A 105 10.95 11.59 -1.48
N ASP A 106 11.77 11.31 -2.50
CA ASP A 106 11.75 12.01 -3.79
C ASP A 106 10.58 11.58 -4.70
N GLU A 107 9.90 10.49 -4.37
CA GLU A 107 8.80 9.94 -5.16
C GLU A 107 7.44 10.25 -4.52
N ARG A 108 7.38 11.01 -3.42
CA ARG A 108 6.12 11.35 -2.74
C ARG A 108 5.20 12.18 -3.65
N PRO A 109 3.88 11.89 -3.70
CA PRO A 109 2.94 12.74 -4.44
C PRO A 109 2.93 14.15 -3.86
N ASP A 110 2.76 15.13 -4.75
CA ASP A 110 2.51 16.52 -4.36
C ASP A 110 1.19 16.63 -3.60
N ALA A 111 1.08 17.61 -2.72
CA ALA A 111 -0.14 17.86 -1.95
C ALA A 111 -1.38 17.97 -2.86
N SER A 112 -1.24 18.54 -4.06
CA SER A 112 -2.31 18.65 -5.04
C SER A 112 -2.81 17.29 -5.52
N GLN A 113 -1.92 16.30 -5.69
CA GLN A 113 -2.30 14.93 -6.07
C GLN A 113 -3.04 14.22 -4.93
N VAL A 114 -2.59 14.43 -3.69
CA VAL A 114 -3.28 13.89 -2.51
C VAL A 114 -4.69 14.46 -2.40
N ILE A 115 -4.86 15.77 -2.60
CA ILE A 115 -6.17 16.43 -2.58
C ILE A 115 -7.08 15.89 -3.70
N LEU A 116 -6.56 15.67 -4.90
CA LEU A 116 -7.32 15.08 -6.00
C LEU A 116 -7.80 13.65 -5.69
N GLU A 117 -6.97 12.82 -5.07
CA GLU A 117 -7.36 11.46 -4.67
C GLU A 117 -8.45 11.47 -3.60
N LEU A 118 -8.34 12.33 -2.59
CA LEU A 118 -9.33 12.46 -1.53
C LEU A 118 -10.71 12.87 -2.07
N ASN A 119 -10.75 13.88 -2.95
CA ASN A 119 -12.01 14.34 -3.55
C ASN A 119 -12.72 13.26 -4.38
N ASN A 120 -11.97 12.31 -4.96
CA ASN A 120 -12.55 11.21 -5.72
C ASN A 120 -13.19 10.14 -4.83
N ILE A 121 -12.74 9.99 -3.58
CA ILE A 121 -13.32 9.05 -2.62
C ILE A 121 -14.67 9.60 -2.14
N ASP A 122 -14.74 10.88 -1.82
CA ASP A 122 -15.97 11.54 -1.36
C ASP A 122 -17.08 11.49 -2.42
N ASN A 123 -16.72 11.67 -3.70
CA ASN A 123 -17.67 11.58 -4.82
C ASN A 123 -18.16 10.14 -5.12
N SER A 124 -17.48 9.11 -4.63
CA SER A 124 -17.88 7.71 -4.84
C SER A 124 -18.82 7.16 -3.77
N ASN A 125 -19.00 7.89 -2.66
CA ASN A 125 -19.88 7.51 -1.56
C ASN A 125 -21.28 8.17 -1.65
N SER A 126 -21.54 9.03 -2.65
CA SER A 126 -22.79 9.78 -2.76
C SER A 126 -23.91 9.10 -3.57
N GLU A 127 -23.82 7.79 -3.85
CA GLU A 127 -24.91 7.03 -4.51
C GLU A 127 -25.55 5.93 -3.63
N GLU A 128 -25.26 5.87 -2.32
CA GLU A 128 -26.02 5.03 -1.38
C GLU A 128 -26.24 5.73 -0.03
N SER A 129 -27.28 6.56 0.04
CA SER A 129 -28.28 6.58 1.13
C SER A 129 -29.10 7.88 1.07
N GLU A 130 -30.03 7.98 0.12
CA GLU A 130 -31.27 8.68 0.45
C GLU A 130 -31.99 7.80 1.49
N ASN A 131 -32.59 8.43 2.51
CA ASN A 131 -33.55 7.86 3.47
C ASN A 131 -33.02 7.45 4.85
N GLU A 132 -32.52 8.38 5.70
CA GLU A 132 -32.74 8.23 7.16
C GLU A 132 -32.53 9.49 8.05
N GLU A 133 -32.20 10.67 7.52
CA GLU A 133 -31.94 11.84 8.38
C GLU A 133 -33.18 12.66 8.81
N THR A 134 -34.39 12.35 8.33
CA THR A 134 -35.57 13.19 8.66
C THR A 134 -36.35 12.77 9.92
N LYS A 135 -35.87 11.80 10.71
CA LYS A 135 -36.54 11.38 11.96
C LYS A 135 -35.91 11.90 13.26
N ILE A 136 -34.69 12.46 13.22
CA ILE A 136 -33.95 12.82 14.44
C ILE A 136 -34.21 14.29 14.87
N ALA A 137 -34.77 15.11 13.98
CA ALA A 137 -34.93 16.55 14.22
C ALA A 137 -36.08 16.95 15.16
N GLU A 138 -36.93 16.04 15.63
CA GLU A 138 -38.05 16.37 16.53
C GLU A 138 -37.79 16.14 18.03
N GLU A 139 -36.65 15.56 18.44
CA GLU A 139 -36.41 15.23 19.86
C GLU A 139 -35.49 16.20 20.64
N LEU A 140 -34.87 17.21 20.01
CA LEU A 140 -33.92 18.11 20.71
C LEU A 140 -34.47 19.50 21.08
N LYS A 141 -35.80 19.68 21.17
CA LYS A 141 -36.38 20.96 21.63
C LYS A 141 -36.48 21.16 23.13
N ASN A 142 -36.03 20.21 23.95
CA ASN A 142 -36.13 20.38 25.40
C ASN A 142 -34.76 20.37 26.08
N GLU A 143 -34.53 21.51 26.76
CA GLU A 143 -33.52 21.79 27.78
C GLU A 143 -32.21 22.45 27.30
N GLU A 144 -32.29 23.78 27.14
CA GLU A 144 -31.21 24.72 27.46
C GLU A 144 -30.68 24.44 28.87
N ASN A 145 -29.36 24.38 29.04
CA ASN A 145 -28.64 24.93 30.19
C ASN A 145 -27.17 25.15 29.82
N GLU A 146 -26.86 26.42 29.56
CA GLU A 146 -25.71 27.20 30.06
C GLU A 146 -24.48 26.42 30.56
N ASP A 147 -23.34 26.54 29.87
CA ASP A 147 -22.01 26.43 30.49
C ASP A 147 -20.99 27.28 29.71
N ASP A 148 -20.49 28.30 30.40
CA ASP A 148 -19.51 29.30 29.96
C ASP A 148 -18.17 28.69 29.55
N PHE A 149 -17.77 28.83 28.28
CA PHE A 149 -16.37 28.62 27.88
C PHE A 149 -15.65 29.96 27.77
N ALA A 150 -14.91 30.29 28.83
CA ALA A 150 -14.06 31.46 28.90
C ALA A 150 -12.93 31.44 27.85
N ASP A 151 -12.73 32.61 27.24
CA ASP A 151 -11.71 32.96 26.24
C ASP A 151 -10.31 32.96 26.87
N CYS A 152 -9.41 32.04 26.45
CA CYS A 152 -8.02 32.04 26.89
C CYS A 152 -7.14 32.82 25.89
N HIS A 153 -6.92 34.10 26.21
CA HIS A 153 -5.88 34.95 25.61
C HIS A 153 -4.48 34.34 25.81
N LEU A 154 -3.76 34.07 24.71
CA LEU A 154 -2.30 33.86 24.75
C LEU A 154 -1.59 35.17 25.08
N SER A 155 -0.88 35.21 26.21
CA SER A 155 0.21 36.16 26.44
C SER A 155 1.55 35.40 26.48
N ASN A 156 2.47 35.90 25.66
CA ASN A 156 3.82 35.39 25.45
C ASN A 156 4.66 35.41 26.73
N TYR A 157 5.45 34.35 26.93
CA TYR A 157 6.79 34.41 27.50
C TYR A 157 7.71 33.44 26.76
#